data_AF-A0A5J6Z2A7-F1
#
_entry.id   AF-A0A5J6Z2A7-F1
#
_cell.length_a   1.000
_cell.length_b   1.000
_cell.length_c   1.000
_cell.angle_alpha   90.00
_cell.angle_beta   90.00
_cell.angle_gamma   90.00
#
_symmetry.space_group_name_H-M   'P 1'
#
loop_
_entity.id
_entity.type
_entity.pdbx_description
1 polymer ?
#
loop_
_entity_poly.entity_id
_entity_poly.type
_entity_poly.pdbx_seq_one_letter_code
_entity_poly.pdbx_strand_id
1 'polypeptide(L)'
;MDDLLSALKQAQRLEARGVVEVTVLFPPRELPTKSAKALPRVPFRPGLLARNFGVSRATGEAVAGRPTTRFELTPNNTQAAHWTLWIDQEWNIPLGYQESFPDGTLARRAVFQKVNTQPARIQVSLPTPPEGLRAALLSALPGLRLSAGVQPTAVRSRPNGGLEISLTDGVNVFALVTSPRGVRSAPGIASRRVGTGFVWLVGNLPQSVLDQALAKVSRVNTAGLGTFLKVDASNAQNTPTLHKETP
;
A
#
# COMPACT_ATOMS: atom_id res chain seq x y z
N MET A 1 -18.62 1.66 10.42
CA MET A 1 -17.15 1.68 10.57
C MET A 1 -16.68 0.48 11.40
N ASP A 2 -17.19 0.30 12.62
CA ASP A 2 -16.70 -0.75 13.54
C ASP A 2 -16.75 -2.17 12.98
N ASP A 3 -17.83 -2.54 12.28
CA ASP A 3 -17.96 -3.84 11.62
C ASP A 3 -16.83 -4.11 10.61
N LEU A 4 -16.51 -3.11 9.77
CA LEU A 4 -15.42 -3.20 8.81
C LEU A 4 -14.08 -3.34 9.54
N LEU A 5 -13.85 -2.55 10.60
CA LEU A 5 -12.59 -2.63 11.35
C LEU A 5 -12.42 -4.00 12.03
N SER A 6 -13.52 -4.58 12.53
CA SER A 6 -13.55 -5.94 13.06
C SER A 6 -13.16 -6.97 12.00
N ALA A 7 -13.75 -6.87 10.80
CA ALA A 7 -13.41 -7.75 9.67
C ALA A 7 -11.94 -7.64 9.25
N LEU A 8 -11.42 -6.42 9.16
CA LEU A 8 -10.01 -6.16 8.79
C LEU A 8 -9.04 -6.66 9.86
N LYS A 9 -9.42 -6.60 11.15
CA LYS A 9 -8.64 -7.19 12.25
C LYS A 9 -8.64 -8.71 12.18
N GLN A 10 -9.79 -9.32 11.88
CA GLN A 10 -9.91 -10.77 11.68
C GLN A 10 -9.06 -11.25 10.49
N ALA A 11 -9.03 -10.47 9.41
CA ALA A 11 -8.24 -10.74 8.21
C ALA A 11 -6.71 -10.74 8.44
N GLN A 12 -6.23 -10.30 9.60
CA GLN A 12 -4.82 -10.43 9.98
C GLN A 12 -4.48 -11.82 10.53
N ARG A 13 -5.50 -12.59 10.91
CA ARG A 13 -5.40 -13.90 11.57
C ARG A 13 -5.99 -15.03 10.74
N LEU A 14 -6.96 -14.71 9.88
CA LEU A 14 -7.62 -15.65 8.99
C LEU A 14 -7.66 -15.10 7.57
N GLU A 15 -7.57 -15.99 6.58
CA GLU A 15 -7.88 -15.66 5.19
C GLU A 15 -8.63 -16.80 4.50
N ALA A 16 -9.49 -16.45 3.55
CA ALA A 16 -10.07 -17.42 2.64
C ALA A 16 -9.00 -17.95 1.66
N ARG A 17 -9.18 -19.18 1.19
CA ARG A 17 -8.38 -19.84 0.16
C ARG A 17 -9.30 -20.41 -0.91
N GLY A 18 -8.82 -20.54 -2.13
CA GLY A 18 -9.61 -21.07 -3.23
C GLY A 18 -9.12 -20.58 -4.58
N VAL A 19 -10.03 -20.14 -5.45
CA VAL A 19 -9.72 -19.54 -6.75
C VAL A 19 -10.19 -18.09 -6.75
N VAL A 20 -9.25 -17.17 -6.85
CA VAL A 20 -9.50 -15.72 -6.96
C VAL A 20 -9.21 -15.29 -8.38
N GLU A 21 -10.16 -14.58 -8.98
CA GLU A 21 -9.91 -13.80 -10.18
C GLU A 21 -9.37 -12.42 -9.76
N VAL A 22 -8.20 -12.06 -10.27
CA VAL A 22 -7.52 -10.79 -10.00
C VAL A 22 -7.36 -10.05 -11.31
N THR A 23 -8.02 -8.89 -11.42
CA THR A 23 -7.92 -7.97 -12.55
C THR A 23 -7.20 -6.70 -12.10
N VAL A 24 -6.15 -6.31 -12.82
CA VAL A 24 -5.39 -5.06 -12.60
C VAL A 24 -5.36 -4.29 -13.91
N LEU A 25 -6.12 -3.20 -13.97
CA LEU A 25 -6.20 -2.29 -15.10
C LEU A 25 -5.26 -1.10 -14.94
N PHE A 26 -4.82 -0.83 -13.70
CA PHE A 26 -3.83 0.19 -13.40
C PHE A 26 -2.71 -0.29 -12.45
N PRO A 27 -1.42 -0.06 -12.80
CA PRO A 27 -0.94 0.40 -14.11
C PRO A 27 -1.34 -0.59 -15.22
N PRO A 28 -1.47 -0.16 -16.49
CA PRO A 28 -1.88 -1.02 -17.60
C PRO A 28 -0.98 -2.26 -17.76
N ARG A 29 -1.57 -3.38 -18.16
CA ARG A 29 -0.89 -4.67 -18.36
C ARG A 29 -1.41 -5.35 -19.62
N GLU A 30 -0.55 -6.09 -20.32
CA GLU A 30 -0.96 -6.91 -21.48
C GLU A 30 -1.99 -7.98 -21.09
N LEU A 31 -1.77 -8.65 -19.95
CA LEU A 31 -2.69 -9.62 -19.36
C LEU A 31 -3.19 -9.08 -18.01
N PRO A 32 -4.29 -8.29 -18.00
CA PRO A 32 -4.75 -7.63 -16.79
C PRO A 32 -5.37 -8.61 -15.80
N THR A 33 -5.89 -9.75 -16.26
CA THR A 33 -6.60 -10.73 -15.43
C THR A 33 -5.79 -12.01 -15.24
N LYS A 34 -5.72 -12.51 -14.00
CA LYS A 34 -5.09 -13.78 -13.64
C LYS A 34 -5.81 -14.46 -12.47
N SER A 35 -5.55 -15.76 -12.31
CA SER A 35 -6.01 -16.51 -11.14
C SER A 35 -4.98 -16.51 -10.01
N ALA A 36 -5.44 -16.53 -8.76
CA ALA A 36 -4.63 -16.69 -7.56
C ALA A 36 -5.32 -17.61 -6.54
N LYS A 37 -4.54 -18.14 -5.57
CA LYS A 37 -5.07 -19.03 -4.53
C LYS A 37 -5.72 -18.31 -3.33
N ALA A 38 -5.53 -17.00 -3.26
CA ALA A 38 -6.03 -16.11 -2.21
C ALA A 38 -6.04 -14.67 -2.70
N LEU A 39 -6.73 -13.80 -1.97
CA LEU A 39 -6.77 -12.37 -2.28
C LEU A 39 -5.36 -11.78 -2.18
N PRO A 40 -4.93 -10.96 -3.15
CA PRO A 40 -3.72 -10.17 -2.98
C PRO A 40 -3.85 -9.28 -1.75
N ARG A 41 -2.76 -9.17 -0.99
CA ARG A 41 -2.78 -8.42 0.27
C ARG A 41 -2.90 -6.92 -0.01
N VAL A 42 -3.86 -6.30 0.66
CA VAL A 42 -4.01 -4.85 0.72
C VAL A 42 -3.67 -4.41 2.15
N PRO A 43 -2.72 -3.48 2.35
CA PRO A 43 -2.24 -3.11 3.68
C PRO A 43 -3.18 -2.10 4.35
N PHE A 44 -4.41 -2.54 4.67
CA PHE A 44 -5.38 -1.72 5.36
C PHE A 44 -4.88 -1.31 6.75
N ARG A 45 -4.89 -0.01 7.06
CA ARG A 45 -4.52 0.54 8.37
C ARG A 45 -5.76 1.10 9.07
N PRO A 46 -6.39 0.32 9.99
CA PRO A 46 -7.64 0.69 10.67
C PRO A 46 -7.70 2.13 11.20
N GLY A 47 -6.66 2.57 11.91
CA GLY A 47 -6.63 3.91 12.50
C GLY A 47 -6.58 5.06 11.49
N LEU A 48 -6.02 4.82 10.29
CA LEU A 48 -6.02 5.81 9.21
C LEU A 48 -7.32 5.75 8.40
N LEU A 49 -7.85 4.55 8.17
CA LEU A 49 -9.17 4.37 7.53
C LEU A 49 -10.26 5.14 8.28
N ALA A 50 -10.32 4.97 9.60
CA ALA A 50 -11.31 5.66 10.44
C ALA A 50 -11.20 7.19 10.39
N ARG A 51 -10.01 7.73 10.09
CA ARG A 51 -9.77 9.18 10.00
C ARG A 51 -9.99 9.75 8.61
N ASN A 52 -9.69 8.97 7.57
CA ASN A 52 -9.54 9.47 6.21
C ASN A 52 -10.66 9.01 5.26
N PHE A 53 -11.57 8.13 5.70
CA PHE A 53 -12.64 7.59 4.86
C PHE A 53 -14.00 7.61 5.57
N GLY A 54 -15.02 8.00 4.82
CA GLY A 54 -16.40 7.64 5.10
C GLY A 54 -16.65 6.18 4.71
N VAL A 55 -17.48 5.48 5.48
CA VAL A 55 -17.81 4.07 5.22
C VAL A 55 -19.33 3.90 5.16
N SER A 56 -19.82 3.44 4.01
CA SER A 56 -21.20 2.97 3.87
C SER A 56 -21.24 1.44 4.00
N ARG A 57 -22.36 0.92 4.50
CA ARG A 57 -22.62 -0.51 4.62
C ARG A 57 -23.89 -0.82 3.85
N ALA A 58 -23.85 -1.88 3.05
CA ALA A 58 -25.00 -2.41 2.34
C ALA A 58 -24.99 -3.94 2.37
N THR A 59 -26.12 -4.56 2.06
CA THR A 59 -26.16 -5.98 1.70
C THR A 59 -25.31 -6.17 0.45
N GLY A 60 -24.34 -7.08 0.53
CA GLY A 60 -23.49 -7.42 -0.61
C GLY A 60 -24.07 -8.58 -1.40
N GLU A 61 -23.70 -8.65 -2.67
CA GLU A 61 -23.92 -9.83 -3.48
C GLU A 61 -23.18 -11.04 -2.89
N ALA A 62 -23.68 -12.25 -3.15
CA ALA A 62 -22.98 -13.46 -2.75
C ALA A 62 -21.67 -13.60 -3.54
N VAL A 63 -20.57 -13.89 -2.85
CA VAL A 63 -19.26 -14.14 -3.46
C VAL A 63 -18.93 -15.61 -3.31
N ALA A 64 -18.70 -16.30 -4.43
CA ALA A 64 -18.49 -17.74 -4.47
C ALA A 64 -19.57 -18.54 -3.69
N GLY A 65 -20.83 -18.12 -3.80
CA GLY A 65 -21.97 -18.74 -3.12
C GLY A 65 -22.10 -18.40 -1.63
N ARG A 66 -21.22 -17.55 -1.07
CA ARG A 66 -21.28 -17.14 0.34
C ARG A 66 -21.89 -15.75 0.48
N PRO A 67 -22.83 -15.53 1.42
CA PRO A 67 -23.45 -14.22 1.64
C PRO A 67 -22.42 -13.22 2.16
N THR A 68 -22.46 -11.98 1.65
CA THR A 68 -21.51 -10.94 2.04
C THR A 68 -22.18 -9.67 2.55
N THR A 69 -21.44 -8.91 3.35
CA THR A 69 -21.71 -7.49 3.59
C THR A 69 -20.80 -6.69 2.66
N ARG A 70 -21.37 -5.72 1.94
CA ARG A 70 -20.61 -4.80 1.10
C ARG A 70 -20.31 -3.52 1.88
N PHE A 71 -19.04 -3.15 1.93
CA PHE A 71 -18.59 -1.87 2.47
C PHE A 71 -18.01 -1.02 1.36
N GLU A 72 -18.45 0.23 1.25
CA GLU A 72 -17.85 1.22 0.36
C GLU A 72 -17.11 2.25 1.20
N LEU A 73 -15.87 2.52 0.81
CA LEU A 73 -14.95 3.43 1.46
C LEU A 73 -14.77 4.61 0.51
N THR A 74 -15.32 5.75 0.92
CA THR A 74 -15.21 7.01 0.20
C THR A 74 -14.15 7.87 0.90
N PRO A 75 -13.05 8.23 0.23
CA PRO A 75 -12.02 9.05 0.85
C PRO A 75 -12.53 10.46 1.12
N ASN A 76 -12.13 11.03 2.25
CA ASN A 76 -12.36 12.45 2.56
C ASN A 76 -11.58 13.36 1.60
N ASN A 77 -10.46 12.87 1.06
CA ASN A 77 -9.78 13.47 -0.09
C ASN A 77 -10.46 12.98 -1.38
N THR A 78 -11.26 13.83 -2.00
CA THR A 78 -12.03 13.49 -3.22
C THR A 78 -11.18 13.14 -4.44
N GLN A 79 -9.87 13.37 -4.39
CA GLN A 79 -8.93 13.00 -5.46
C GLN A 79 -8.32 11.60 -5.26
N ALA A 80 -8.57 10.94 -4.13
CA ALA A 80 -8.06 9.60 -3.84
C ALA A 80 -9.00 8.51 -4.36
N ALA A 81 -8.47 7.30 -4.54
CA ALA A 81 -9.26 6.16 -5.01
C ALA A 81 -10.28 5.69 -3.97
N HIS A 82 -11.43 5.25 -4.47
CA HIS A 82 -12.52 4.62 -3.73
C HIS A 82 -12.30 3.12 -3.62
N TRP A 83 -12.88 2.52 -2.59
CA TRP A 83 -12.77 1.09 -2.35
C TRP A 83 -14.12 0.46 -2.04
N THR A 84 -14.34 -0.72 -2.60
CA THR A 84 -15.45 -1.60 -2.21
C THR A 84 -14.87 -2.89 -1.67
N LEU A 85 -15.39 -3.37 -0.55
CA LEU A 85 -15.02 -4.67 0.04
C LEU A 85 -16.26 -5.54 0.19
N TRP A 86 -16.11 -6.81 -0.12
CA TRP A 86 -17.10 -7.85 0.16
C TRP A 86 -16.59 -8.70 1.31
N ILE A 87 -17.25 -8.63 2.45
CA ILE A 87 -16.88 -9.32 3.68
C ILE A 87 -17.84 -10.49 3.91
N ASP A 88 -17.32 -11.70 4.08
CA ASP A 88 -18.11 -12.88 4.43
C ASP A 88 -18.90 -12.65 5.73
N GLN A 89 -20.20 -12.92 5.74
CA GLN A 89 -21.04 -12.68 6.92
C GLN A 89 -20.77 -13.66 8.07
N GLU A 90 -20.22 -14.84 7.79
CA GLU A 90 -19.99 -15.89 8.80
C GLU A 90 -18.57 -15.82 9.37
N TRP A 91 -17.56 -15.79 8.50
CA TRP A 91 -16.15 -15.79 8.89
C TRP A 91 -15.61 -14.39 9.20
N ASN A 92 -16.35 -13.35 8.79
CA ASN A 92 -15.98 -11.95 8.97
C ASN A 92 -14.59 -11.62 8.37
N ILE A 93 -14.33 -12.09 7.15
CA ILE A 93 -13.09 -11.83 6.41
C ILE A 93 -13.39 -11.43 4.95
N PRO A 94 -12.50 -10.71 4.26
CA PRO A 94 -12.70 -10.35 2.87
C PRO A 94 -12.78 -11.56 1.92
N LEU A 95 -13.79 -11.56 1.06
CA LEU A 95 -13.91 -12.44 -0.11
C LEU A 95 -13.68 -11.71 -1.44
N GLY A 96 -13.64 -10.38 -1.40
CA GLY A 96 -13.21 -9.59 -2.54
C GLY A 96 -12.99 -8.15 -2.18
N TYR A 97 -12.34 -7.43 -3.09
CA TYR A 97 -12.25 -6.00 -3.07
C TYR A 97 -12.18 -5.43 -4.48
N GLN A 98 -12.52 -4.16 -4.58
CA GLN A 98 -12.38 -3.34 -5.76
C GLN A 98 -11.79 -2.00 -5.36
N GLU A 99 -10.88 -1.50 -6.19
CA GLU A 99 -10.39 -0.13 -6.16
C GLU A 99 -10.83 0.56 -7.44
N SER A 100 -11.43 1.74 -7.31
CA SER A 100 -11.83 2.60 -8.41
C SER A 100 -11.19 3.98 -8.26
N PHE A 101 -10.84 4.60 -9.38
CA PHE A 101 -10.43 6.00 -9.44
C PHE A 101 -11.56 6.94 -9.00
N PRO A 102 -11.26 8.23 -8.72
CA PRO A 102 -12.28 9.22 -8.35
C PRO A 102 -13.43 9.38 -9.35
N ASP A 103 -13.18 9.07 -10.62
CA ASP A 103 -14.20 9.10 -11.69
C ASP A 103 -15.03 7.81 -11.77
N GLY A 104 -14.79 6.85 -10.87
CA GLY A 104 -15.44 5.53 -10.84
C GLY A 104 -14.78 4.47 -11.72
N THR A 105 -13.82 4.84 -12.57
CA THR A 105 -13.08 3.90 -13.43
C THR A 105 -12.39 2.84 -12.59
N LEU A 106 -12.55 1.56 -12.97
CA LEU A 106 -11.95 0.43 -12.25
C LEU A 106 -10.43 0.45 -12.38
N ALA A 107 -9.71 0.45 -11.25
CA ALA A 107 -8.25 0.33 -11.20
C ALA A 107 -7.81 -1.13 -10.98
N ARG A 108 -8.42 -1.81 -10.00
CA ARG A 108 -8.20 -3.23 -9.74
C ARG A 108 -9.40 -3.88 -9.06
N ARG A 109 -9.59 -5.18 -9.31
CA ARG A 109 -10.57 -6.02 -8.64
C ARG A 109 -9.94 -7.36 -8.30
N ALA A 110 -10.24 -7.88 -7.12
CA ALA A 110 -9.94 -9.26 -6.77
C ALA A 110 -11.16 -9.86 -6.08
N VAL A 111 -11.65 -10.99 -6.57
CA VAL A 111 -12.85 -11.63 -6.02
C VAL A 111 -12.74 -13.15 -6.11
N PHE A 112 -13.16 -13.86 -5.08
CA PHE A 112 -13.22 -15.32 -5.14
C PHE A 112 -14.30 -15.78 -6.12
N GLN A 113 -13.91 -16.70 -7.00
CA GLN A 113 -14.80 -17.49 -7.85
C GLN A 113 -15.18 -18.80 -7.16
N LYS A 114 -14.26 -19.35 -6.34
CA LYS A 114 -14.47 -20.52 -5.50
C LYS A 114 -13.74 -20.33 -4.18
N VAL A 115 -14.33 -20.76 -3.06
CA VAL A 115 -13.73 -20.69 -1.73
C VAL A 115 -13.73 -22.09 -1.13
N ASN A 116 -12.64 -22.46 -0.43
CA ASN A 116 -12.56 -23.70 0.33
C ASN A 116 -13.58 -23.70 1.46
N THR A 117 -13.90 -24.86 2.03
CA THR A 117 -14.92 -24.98 3.08
C THR A 117 -14.56 -24.29 4.40
N GLN A 118 -13.28 -24.02 4.66
CA GLN A 118 -12.80 -23.37 5.88
C GLN A 118 -11.71 -22.33 5.60
N PRO A 119 -11.63 -21.25 6.40
CA PRO A 119 -10.55 -20.28 6.29
C PRO A 119 -9.23 -20.84 6.82
N ALA A 120 -8.12 -20.35 6.28
CA ALA A 120 -6.78 -20.69 6.74
C ALA A 120 -6.29 -19.69 7.79
N ARG A 121 -5.58 -20.18 8.82
CA ARG A 121 -4.87 -19.31 9.78
C ARG A 121 -3.64 -18.69 9.15
N ILE A 122 -3.42 -17.42 9.46
CA ILE A 122 -2.24 -16.65 9.06
C ILE A 122 -1.79 -15.72 10.17
N GLN A 123 -0.61 -15.14 9.98
CA GLN A 123 -0.13 -14.03 10.78
C GLN A 123 0.34 -12.91 9.86
N VAL A 124 -0.37 -11.79 9.88
CA VAL A 124 0.00 -10.58 9.14
C VAL A 124 0.35 -9.49 10.14
N SER A 125 1.62 -9.09 10.14
CA SER A 125 2.08 -7.92 10.87
C SER A 125 2.02 -6.68 9.98
N LEU A 126 1.30 -5.65 10.39
CA LEU A 126 1.39 -4.32 9.80
C LEU A 126 2.33 -3.46 10.65
N PRO A 127 3.50 -3.05 10.13
CA PRO A 127 4.42 -2.22 10.89
C PRO A 127 3.77 -0.90 11.27
N THR A 128 3.87 -0.51 12.54
CA THR A 128 3.52 0.83 13.00
C THR A 128 4.44 1.84 12.30
N PRO A 129 3.89 2.95 11.77
CA PRO A 129 4.72 4.02 11.22
C PRO A 129 5.70 4.52 12.29
N PRO A 130 7.00 4.65 11.98
CA PRO A 130 7.95 5.19 12.94
C PRO A 130 7.59 6.61 13.36
N GLU A 131 7.69 6.89 14.66
CA GLU A 131 7.53 8.24 15.19
C GLU A 131 8.56 9.20 14.57
N GLY A 132 8.19 10.45 14.32
CA GLY A 132 9.08 11.45 13.73
C GLY A 132 9.34 11.30 12.22
N LEU A 133 8.99 10.17 11.59
CA LEU A 133 9.24 9.95 10.16
C LEU A 133 8.62 11.02 9.26
N ARG A 134 7.42 11.51 9.60
CA ARG A 134 6.77 12.60 8.86
C ARG A 134 7.58 13.89 8.91
N ALA A 135 8.06 14.27 10.10
CA ALA A 135 8.86 15.47 10.26
C ALA A 135 10.18 15.34 9.49
N ALA A 136 10.87 14.21 9.63
CA ALA A 136 12.10 13.92 8.91
C ALA A 136 11.91 13.99 7.38
N LEU A 137 10.81 13.45 6.86
CA LEU A 137 10.48 13.52 5.44
C LEU A 137 10.29 14.97 4.95
N LEU A 138 9.52 15.78 5.67
CA LEU A 138 9.26 17.17 5.28
C LEU A 138 10.51 18.05 5.39
N SER A 139 11.39 17.76 6.36
CA SER A 139 12.71 18.40 6.46
C SER A 139 13.65 17.97 5.32
N ALA A 140 13.59 16.69 4.92
CA ALA A 140 14.40 16.13 3.85
C ALA A 140 14.02 16.68 2.47
N LEU A 141 12.73 17.00 2.26
CA LEU A 141 12.17 17.47 1.00
C LEU A 141 11.35 18.77 1.21
N PRO A 142 11.99 19.91 1.51
CA PRO A 142 11.26 21.16 1.71
C PRO A 142 10.47 21.54 0.45
N GLY A 143 9.20 21.86 0.66
CA GLY A 143 8.25 22.16 -0.41
C GLY A 143 7.45 20.94 -0.90
N LEU A 144 7.72 19.73 -0.40
CA LEU A 144 6.86 18.57 -0.62
C LEU A 144 5.45 18.83 -0.06
N ARG A 145 4.43 18.57 -0.88
CA ARG A 145 3.02 18.68 -0.47
C ARG A 145 2.34 17.32 -0.58
N LEU A 146 2.19 16.65 0.57
CA LEU A 146 1.42 15.41 0.62
C LEU A 146 -0.09 15.73 0.57
N SER A 147 -0.85 14.92 -0.17
CA SER A 147 -2.31 14.99 -0.17
C SER A 147 -2.87 14.78 1.25
N ALA A 148 -4.06 15.33 1.51
CA ALA A 148 -4.71 15.22 2.81
C ALA A 148 -4.85 13.75 3.24
N GLY A 149 -4.59 13.47 4.52
CA GLY A 149 -4.64 12.12 5.08
C GLY A 149 -3.42 11.23 4.80
N VAL A 150 -2.59 11.56 3.79
CA VAL A 150 -1.41 10.76 3.42
C VAL A 150 -0.27 10.95 4.44
N GLN A 151 0.29 9.82 4.90
CA GLN A 151 1.38 9.76 5.86
C GLN A 151 2.45 8.75 5.45
N PRO A 152 3.74 9.00 5.77
CA PRO A 152 4.80 8.03 5.55
C PRO A 152 4.76 6.91 6.57
N THR A 153 5.16 5.71 6.15
CA THR A 153 5.05 4.48 6.96
C THR A 153 6.31 3.65 7.02
N ALA A 154 7.22 3.81 6.05
CA ALA A 154 8.49 3.10 6.02
C ALA A 154 9.48 3.84 5.13
N VAL A 155 10.77 3.58 5.36
CA VAL A 155 11.88 3.98 4.49
C VAL A 155 12.69 2.73 4.15
N ARG A 156 13.13 2.61 2.90
CA ARG A 156 13.98 1.53 2.41
C ARG A 156 15.07 2.06 1.51
N SER A 157 16.24 1.44 1.58
CA SER A 157 17.31 1.66 0.59
C SER A 157 16.93 1.02 -0.73
N ARG A 158 17.36 1.63 -1.84
CA ARG A 158 17.15 1.07 -3.18
C ARG A 158 18.46 0.48 -3.73
N PRO A 159 18.41 -0.65 -4.45
CA PRO A 159 19.60 -1.26 -5.06
C PRO A 159 20.37 -0.32 -6.00
N ASN A 160 19.66 0.58 -6.69
CA ASN A 160 20.24 1.53 -7.64
C ASN A 160 20.54 2.90 -7.02
N GLY A 161 20.65 2.96 -5.70
CA GLY A 161 20.88 4.18 -4.92
C GLY A 161 19.61 4.97 -4.61
N GLY A 162 19.70 5.79 -3.57
CA GLY A 162 18.60 6.58 -3.04
C GLY A 162 17.66 5.80 -2.11
N LEU A 163 16.54 6.43 -1.75
CA LEU A 163 15.57 5.92 -0.79
C LEU A 163 14.18 5.80 -1.39
N GLU A 164 13.44 4.78 -0.98
CA GLU A 164 12.00 4.65 -1.17
C GLU A 164 11.28 4.88 0.16
N ILE A 165 10.30 5.77 0.16
CA ILE A 165 9.44 6.09 1.29
C ILE A 165 8.03 5.65 0.95
N SER A 166 7.50 4.67 1.69
CA SER A 166 6.14 4.18 1.51
C SER A 166 5.15 5.13 2.19
N LEU A 167 4.17 5.63 1.45
CA LEU A 167 3.12 6.52 1.94
C LEU A 167 1.75 5.85 1.85
N THR A 168 0.81 6.25 2.71
CA THR A 168 -0.58 5.79 2.65
C THR A 168 -1.54 6.74 3.35
N ASP A 169 -2.80 6.73 2.93
CA ASP A 169 -3.93 7.33 3.65
C ASP A 169 -4.73 6.31 4.49
N GLY A 170 -4.29 5.06 4.53
CA GLY A 170 -4.97 3.97 5.22
C GLY A 170 -5.25 2.76 4.33
N VAL A 171 -5.37 2.96 3.02
CA VAL A 171 -5.50 1.85 2.05
C VAL A 171 -4.84 2.16 0.72
N ASN A 172 -4.88 3.41 0.26
CA ASN A 172 -4.16 3.81 -0.94
C ASN A 172 -2.66 3.86 -0.61
N VAL A 173 -1.82 3.35 -1.52
CA VAL A 173 -0.38 3.22 -1.29
C VAL A 173 0.36 4.00 -2.36
N PHE A 174 1.31 4.82 -1.91
CA PHE A 174 2.17 5.61 -2.78
C PHE A 174 3.63 5.33 -2.45
N ALA A 175 4.50 5.44 -3.44
CA ALA A 175 5.94 5.39 -3.25
C ALA A 175 6.53 6.76 -3.59
N LEU A 176 7.19 7.38 -2.62
CA LEU A 176 8.01 8.56 -2.85
C LEU A 176 9.47 8.14 -2.89
N VAL A 177 10.17 8.48 -3.96
CA VAL A 177 11.51 7.97 -4.24
C VAL A 177 12.48 9.13 -4.39
N THR A 178 13.63 9.04 -3.74
CA THR A 178 14.81 9.85 -4.06
C THR A 178 15.78 8.98 -4.86
N SER A 179 16.37 9.53 -5.92
CA SER A 179 17.18 8.74 -6.86
C SER A 179 18.21 9.62 -7.58
N PRO A 180 19.40 9.10 -7.92
CA PRO A 180 20.35 9.80 -8.78
C PRO A 180 19.88 9.88 -10.25
N ARG A 181 19.04 8.93 -10.68
CA ARG A 181 18.48 8.89 -12.05
C ARG A 181 17.04 9.40 -12.05
N GLY A 182 16.55 9.82 -13.21
CA GLY A 182 15.14 10.13 -13.45
C GLY A 182 14.36 8.89 -13.91
N VAL A 183 13.03 8.98 -13.89
CA VAL A 183 12.12 8.06 -14.60
C VAL A 183 11.37 8.80 -15.68
N ARG A 184 10.97 8.06 -16.72
CA ARG A 184 10.07 8.57 -17.73
C ARG A 184 8.70 8.85 -17.10
N SER A 185 8.13 10.01 -17.38
CA SER A 185 6.76 10.32 -16.97
C SER A 185 5.79 9.32 -17.61
N ALA A 186 4.87 8.82 -16.81
CA ALA A 186 3.80 7.93 -17.19
C ALA A 186 2.61 8.18 -16.26
N PRO A 187 1.38 7.77 -16.64
CA PRO A 187 0.23 7.89 -15.74
C PRO A 187 0.52 7.29 -14.36
N GLY A 188 0.32 8.10 -13.31
CA GLY A 188 0.59 7.71 -11.92
C GLY A 188 2.05 7.87 -11.49
N ILE A 189 2.90 8.51 -12.30
CA ILE A 189 4.31 8.78 -11.99
C ILE A 189 4.58 10.28 -12.22
N ALA A 190 4.84 11.00 -11.14
CA ALA A 190 5.44 12.34 -11.21
C ALA A 190 6.94 12.25 -10.93
N SER A 191 7.74 13.05 -11.63
CA SER A 191 9.19 13.09 -11.49
C SER A 191 9.68 14.53 -11.54
N ARG A 192 10.55 14.90 -10.61
CA ARG A 192 11.14 16.23 -10.53
C ARG A 192 12.64 16.12 -10.33
N ARG A 193 13.42 16.80 -11.18
CA ARG A 193 14.86 16.99 -10.98
C ARG A 193 15.08 18.01 -9.86
N VAL A 194 15.97 17.69 -8.93
CA VAL A 194 16.36 18.57 -7.81
C VAL A 194 17.87 18.49 -7.66
N GLY A 195 18.57 19.56 -8.05
CA GLY A 195 20.03 19.55 -8.17
C GLY A 195 20.52 18.47 -9.15
N THR A 196 21.41 17.60 -8.67
CA THR A 196 21.97 16.48 -9.45
C THR A 196 21.12 15.20 -9.39
N GLY A 197 20.09 15.16 -8.54
CA GLY A 197 19.23 13.99 -8.36
C GLY A 197 17.78 14.25 -8.78
N PHE A 198 16.92 13.30 -8.44
CA PHE A 198 15.50 13.30 -8.75
C PHE A 198 14.67 12.85 -7.55
N VAL A 199 13.46 13.37 -7.51
CA VAL A 199 12.39 12.93 -6.62
C VAL A 199 11.24 12.45 -7.49
N TRP A 200 10.73 11.25 -7.22
CA TRP A 200 9.59 10.68 -7.93
C TRP A 200 8.47 10.37 -6.95
N LEU A 201 7.22 10.53 -7.39
CA LEU A 201 6.06 10.10 -6.64
C LEU A 201 5.23 9.19 -7.53
N VAL A 202 4.96 7.98 -7.04
CA VAL A 202 4.22 6.95 -7.76
C VAL A 202 2.97 6.58 -6.98
N GLY A 203 1.82 6.58 -7.64
CA GLY A 203 0.60 5.98 -7.10
C GLY A 203 -0.68 6.41 -7.80
N ASN A 204 -1.81 6.03 -7.21
CA ASN A 204 -3.15 6.12 -7.76
C ASN A 204 -3.84 7.47 -7.45
N LEU A 205 -3.21 8.57 -7.84
CA LEU A 205 -3.79 9.91 -7.81
C LEU A 205 -3.86 10.49 -9.23
N PRO A 206 -4.74 11.48 -9.49
CA PRO A 206 -4.69 12.26 -10.71
C PRO A 206 -3.29 12.84 -10.94
N GLN A 207 -2.82 12.81 -12.19
CA GLN A 207 -1.45 13.23 -12.53
C GLN A 207 -1.15 14.66 -12.06
N SER A 208 -2.12 15.58 -12.20
CA SER A 208 -2.00 16.96 -11.74
C SER A 208 -1.72 17.06 -10.23
N VAL A 209 -2.31 16.17 -9.41
CA VAL A 209 -2.07 16.12 -7.97
C VAL A 209 -0.66 15.61 -7.68
N LEU A 210 -0.19 14.59 -8.41
CA LEU A 210 1.17 14.06 -8.27
C LEU A 210 2.22 15.11 -8.64
N ASP A 211 2.01 15.85 -9.73
CA ASP A 211 2.92 16.90 -10.17
C ASP A 211 2.95 18.07 -9.17
N GLN A 212 1.78 18.50 -8.68
CA GLN A 212 1.66 19.54 -7.65
C GLN A 212 2.33 19.16 -6.32
N ALA A 213 2.30 17.88 -5.95
CA ALA A 213 2.95 17.38 -4.74
C ALA A 213 4.46 17.65 -4.75
N LEU A 214 5.08 17.55 -5.92
CA LEU A 214 6.52 17.74 -6.11
C LEU A 214 6.90 19.16 -6.56
N ALA A 215 5.98 19.94 -7.10
CA ALA A 215 6.25 21.21 -7.81
C ALA A 215 7.10 22.24 -7.05
N LYS A 216 7.08 22.22 -5.71
CA LYS A 216 7.83 23.16 -4.86
C LYS A 216 9.03 22.54 -4.15
N VAL A 217 9.33 21.26 -4.40
CA VAL A 217 10.51 20.61 -3.81
C VAL A 217 11.77 21.31 -4.34
N SER A 218 12.54 21.89 -3.43
CA SER A 218 13.69 22.74 -3.76
C SER A 218 15.04 22.06 -3.50
N ARG A 219 15.10 21.13 -2.54
CA ARG A 219 16.31 20.39 -2.17
C ARG A 219 15.99 18.98 -1.70
N VAL A 220 17.00 18.12 -1.74
CA VAL A 220 16.95 16.74 -1.20
C VAL A 220 18.06 16.59 -0.16
N ASN A 221 17.69 16.32 1.08
CA ASN A 221 18.62 15.96 2.16
C ASN A 221 18.12 14.72 2.90
N THR A 222 18.65 13.55 2.54
CA THR A 222 18.18 12.25 3.05
C THR A 222 18.84 11.82 4.36
N ALA A 223 19.76 12.60 4.93
CA ALA A 223 20.52 12.19 6.12
C ALA A 223 19.61 11.79 7.29
N GLY A 224 18.61 12.63 7.60
CA GLY A 224 17.62 12.35 8.65
C GLY A 224 16.65 11.22 8.32
N LEU A 225 16.51 10.82 7.04
CA LEU A 225 15.71 9.65 6.66
C LEU A 225 16.49 8.34 6.87
N GLY A 226 17.82 8.39 6.86
CA GLY A 226 18.68 7.21 7.05
C GLY A 226 18.51 6.55 8.42
N THR A 227 18.09 7.29 9.45
CA THR A 227 17.84 6.76 10.80
C THR A 227 16.62 5.84 10.87
N PHE A 228 15.77 5.83 9.84
CA PHE A 228 14.58 4.99 9.75
C PHE A 228 14.79 3.75 8.87
N LEU A 229 15.98 3.59 8.30
CA LEU A 229 16.34 2.36 7.60
C LEU A 229 16.40 1.23 8.61
N LYS A 230 15.66 0.16 8.33
CA LYS A 230 15.87 -1.09 9.06
C LYS A 230 17.26 -1.60 8.68
N VAL A 231 18.06 -1.95 9.69
CA VAL A 231 19.27 -2.74 9.44
C VAL A 231 18.79 -4.06 8.84
N ASP A 232 19.10 -4.30 7.57
CA ASP A 232 18.83 -5.60 6.96
C ASP A 232 19.57 -6.65 7.79
N ALA A 233 18.83 -7.62 8.33
CA ALA A 233 19.37 -8.74 9.12
C ALA A 233 20.11 -9.75 8.22
N SER A 234 20.94 -9.26 7.31
CA SER A 234 21.67 -10.05 6.31
C SER A 234 23.16 -10.21 6.63
N ASN A 235 23.65 -9.66 7.75
CA ASN A 235 25.06 -9.78 8.18
C ASN A 235 25.22 -10.40 9.58
N ALA A 236 24.37 -11.37 9.94
CA ALA A 236 24.52 -12.19 11.15
C ALA A 236 24.83 -13.65 10.81
N GLN A 237 25.64 -13.90 9.78
CA GLN A 237 26.26 -15.20 9.50
C GLN A 237 27.65 -14.96 8.92
N ASN A 238 28.59 -14.55 9.76
CA ASN A 238 30.02 -14.74 9.54
C ASN A 238 30.73 -14.59 10.89
N THR A 239 30.38 -15.48 11.81
CA THR A 239 31.29 -15.82 12.90
C THR A 239 32.11 -17.01 12.38
N PRO A 240 33.40 -16.85 12.08
CA PRO A 240 34.23 -17.99 11.69
C PRO A 240 34.38 -18.89 12.91
N THR A 241 33.79 -20.09 12.85
CA THR A 241 34.16 -21.18 13.75
C THR A 241 35.62 -21.54 13.46
N LEU A 242 36.52 -21.13 14.35
CA LEU A 242 37.87 -21.68 14.42
C LEU A 242 37.76 -23.20 14.57
N HIS A 243 38.13 -23.93 13.53
CA HIS A 243 38.51 -25.33 13.69
C HIS A 243 39.84 -25.36 14.44
N LYS A 244 39.81 -25.91 15.66
CA LYS A 244 41.01 -26.39 16.34
C LYS A 244 41.56 -27.57 15.54
N GLU A 245 42.66 -27.35 14.85
CA GLU A 245 43.57 -28.43 14.48
C GLU A 245 44.42 -28.77 15.71
N THR A 246 44.44 -30.04 16.11
CA THR A 246 45.60 -30.69 16.77
C THR A 246 45.31 -32.18 17.02
N PRO A 247 46.34 -33.04 17.05
CA PRO A 247 47.55 -33.13 16.24
C PRO A 247 47.50 -34.32 15.25
#